data_AF-A0A1S3QFN0-F1
#
_entry.id   AF-A0A1S3QFN0-F1
#
_cell.length_a   1.000
_cell.length_b   1.000
_cell.length_c   1.000
_cell.angle_alpha   90.00
_cell.angle_beta   90.00
_cell.angle_gamma   90.00
#
_symmetry.space_group_name_H-M   'P 1'
#
loop_
_entity.id
_entity.type
_entity.pdbx_description
1 polymer ?
#
loop_
_entity_poly.entity_id
_entity_poly.type
_entity_poly.pdbx_seq_one_letter_code
_entity_poly.pdbx_strand_id
1 'polypeptide(L)'
;MSSSSSLLLLLFLLSLSGVKPTSGFKICAFNVQSFGDSKSHNTEVMRTIIRIVSRCDVCLLQEVRDSKQKAIPLLITELNRHDSQNQYDYVASERLGRTPSYQEQYVFVFRIGSVTVTDQYQYLDMLRGDEDAFSREPFIVRLHTRKTGSTAVIILL
;
A
#
# COMPACT_ATOMS: atom_id res chain seq x y z
N MET A 1 37.65 -24.25 -32.27
CA MET A 1 36.57 -23.43 -32.86
C MET A 1 35.14 -23.86 -32.46
N SER A 2 34.95 -24.97 -31.72
CA SER A 2 33.61 -25.48 -31.35
C SER A 2 33.00 -24.83 -30.08
N SER A 3 33.82 -24.42 -29.10
CA SER A 3 33.31 -23.89 -27.82
C SER A 3 32.65 -22.51 -27.92
N SER A 4 33.14 -21.63 -28.81
CA SER A 4 32.62 -20.26 -28.96
C SER A 4 31.21 -20.23 -29.57
N SER A 5 30.93 -21.11 -30.54
CA SER A 5 29.62 -21.22 -31.18
C SER A 5 28.55 -21.79 -30.23
N SER A 6 28.95 -22.70 -29.34
CA SER A 6 28.06 -23.29 -28.34
C SER A 6 27.66 -22.27 -27.26
N LEU A 7 28.58 -21.38 -26.88
CA LEU A 7 28.32 -20.30 -25.92
C LEU A 7 27.39 -19.22 -26.51
N LEU A 8 27.60 -18.85 -27.78
CA LEU A 8 26.74 -17.92 -28.50
C LEU A 8 25.31 -18.48 -28.66
N LEU A 9 25.18 -19.77 -28.95
CA LEU A 9 23.89 -20.44 -29.02
C LEU A 9 23.20 -20.47 -27.65
N LEU A 10 23.95 -20.72 -26.56
CA LEU A 10 23.40 -20.71 -25.20
C LEU A 10 22.92 -19.31 -24.79
N LEU A 11 23.70 -18.27 -25.08
CA LEU A 11 23.31 -16.86 -24.82
C LEU A 11 22.09 -16.44 -25.65
N PHE A 12 22.01 -16.90 -26.91
CA PHE A 12 20.85 -16.68 -27.77
C PHE A 12 19.59 -17.40 -27.24
N LEU A 13 19.73 -18.66 -26.80
CA LEU A 13 18.64 -19.42 -26.18
C LEU A 13 18.20 -18.79 -24.84
N LEU A 14 19.12 -18.29 -24.03
CA LEU A 14 18.83 -17.54 -22.80
C LEU A 14 18.08 -16.22 -23.08
N SER A 15 18.37 -15.56 -24.20
CA SER A 15 17.65 -14.35 -24.64
C SER A 15 16.23 -14.66 -25.18
N LEU A 16 16.04 -15.86 -25.75
CA LEU A 16 14.76 -16.38 -26.23
C LEU A 16 13.87 -16.92 -25.11
N SER A 17 14.46 -17.40 -24.01
CA SER A 17 13.76 -17.60 -22.74
C SER A 17 13.48 -16.25 -22.10
N GLY A 18 12.65 -15.44 -22.76
CA GLY A 18 12.02 -14.26 -22.23
C GLY A 18 11.07 -14.65 -21.10
N VAL A 19 11.63 -15.08 -19.97
CA VAL A 19 10.93 -15.15 -18.70
C VAL A 19 10.65 -13.70 -18.33
N LYS A 20 9.60 -13.13 -18.92
CA LYS A 20 9.01 -11.90 -18.39
C LYS A 20 8.64 -12.24 -16.96
N PRO A 21 9.21 -11.56 -15.94
CA PRO A 21 8.73 -11.75 -14.60
C PRO A 21 7.24 -11.45 -14.65
N THR A 22 6.40 -12.46 -14.39
CA THR A 22 4.99 -12.22 -14.16
C THR A 22 4.94 -11.42 -12.87
N SER A 23 4.93 -10.09 -13.00
CA SER A 23 4.78 -9.20 -11.86
C SER A 23 3.38 -9.43 -11.32
N GLY A 24 3.26 -10.31 -10.33
CA GLY A 24 2.02 -10.59 -9.63
C GLY A 24 1.48 -9.33 -8.95
N PHE A 25 0.19 -9.33 -8.68
CA PHE A 25 -0.45 -8.26 -7.92
C PHE A 25 0.03 -8.31 -6.46
N LYS A 26 0.62 -7.22 -5.96
CA LYS A 26 1.27 -7.19 -4.64
C LYS A 26 0.47 -6.35 -3.65
N ILE A 27 0.04 -6.99 -2.56
CA ILE A 27 -0.57 -6.34 -1.41
C ILE A 27 0.41 -6.38 -0.24
N CYS A 28 0.56 -5.26 0.46
CA CYS A 28 1.44 -5.14 1.62
C CYS A 28 0.69 -4.52 2.80
N ALA A 29 1.14 -4.84 4.02
CA ALA A 29 0.74 -4.13 5.23
C ALA A 29 2.01 -3.70 5.97
N PHE A 30 2.08 -2.43 6.36
CA PHE A 30 3.25 -1.82 6.98
C PHE A 30 2.82 -0.96 8.16
N ASN A 31 3.18 -1.40 9.37
CA ASN A 31 3.10 -0.55 10.54
C ASN A 31 4.28 0.43 10.50
N VAL A 32 3.97 1.72 10.30
CA VAL A 32 4.97 2.79 10.11
C VAL A 32 5.35 3.45 11.44
N GLN A 33 4.76 2.98 12.54
CA GLN A 33 4.96 3.38 13.93
C GLN A 33 4.78 4.89 14.15
N SER A 34 3.60 5.33 14.61
CA SER A 34 3.32 6.75 14.83
C SER A 34 3.69 7.66 13.65
N PHE A 35 3.30 7.29 12.42
CA PHE A 35 3.58 8.09 11.23
C PHE A 35 2.71 9.35 11.17
N GLY A 36 3.34 10.51 11.22
CA GLY A 36 2.68 11.81 11.19
C GLY A 36 3.69 12.92 10.91
N ASP A 37 3.34 14.14 11.32
CA ASP A 37 4.09 15.37 11.00
C ASP A 37 5.61 15.27 11.20
N SER A 38 6.08 14.77 12.35
CA SER A 38 7.52 14.66 12.62
C SER A 38 8.24 13.65 11.71
N LYS A 39 7.63 12.49 11.43
CA LYS A 39 8.24 11.46 10.56
C LYS A 39 8.19 11.85 9.10
N SER A 40 7.13 12.53 8.65
CA SER A 40 6.98 12.96 7.25
C SER A 40 7.99 14.04 6.86
N HIS A 41 8.47 14.84 7.81
CA HIS A 41 9.52 15.86 7.59
C HIS A 41 10.94 15.33 7.78
N ASN A 42 11.13 14.08 8.22
CA ASN A 42 12.44 13.45 8.21
C ASN A 42 12.70 12.84 6.83
N THR A 43 13.55 13.49 6.03
CA THR A 43 13.85 13.11 4.65
C THR A 43 14.33 11.66 4.49
N GLU A 44 15.13 11.14 5.43
CA GLU A 44 15.67 9.78 5.35
C GLU A 44 14.59 8.72 5.65
N VAL A 45 13.80 8.96 6.69
CA VAL A 45 12.65 8.13 7.06
C VAL A 45 11.64 8.12 5.91
N MET A 46 11.31 9.30 5.38
CA MET A 46 10.36 9.44 4.29
C MET A 46 10.82 8.71 3.02
N ARG A 47 12.11 8.85 2.66
CA ARG A 47 12.70 8.10 1.54
C ARG A 47 12.58 6.59 1.71
N THR A 48 12.75 6.10 2.94
CA THR A 48 12.62 4.68 3.25
C THR A 48 11.16 4.22 3.13
N ILE A 49 10.20 4.98 3.67
CA ILE A 49 8.78 4.69 3.55
C ILE A 49 8.35 4.62 2.08
N ILE A 50 8.75 5.62 1.27
CA ILE A 50 8.46 5.65 -0.17
C ILE A 50 8.99 4.38 -0.88
N ARG A 51 10.23 3.97 -0.60
CA ARG A 51 10.83 2.75 -1.17
C ARG A 51 10.11 1.47 -0.77
N ILE A 52 9.53 1.42 0.43
CA ILE A 52 8.76 0.26 0.90
C ILE A 52 7.40 0.25 0.19
N VAL A 53 6.68 1.37 0.22
CA VAL A 53 5.32 1.51 -0.34
C VAL A 53 5.30 1.30 -1.85
N SER A 54 6.29 1.82 -2.59
CA SER A 54 6.35 1.72 -4.06
C SER A 54 6.57 0.31 -4.59
N ARG A 55 6.81 -0.69 -3.73
CA ARG A 55 6.96 -2.10 -4.12
C ARG A 55 5.63 -2.82 -4.32
N CYS A 56 4.53 -2.20 -3.88
CA CYS A 56 3.21 -2.81 -3.76
C CYS A 56 2.22 -2.14 -4.73
N ASP A 57 1.23 -2.89 -5.22
CA ASP A 57 0.09 -2.31 -5.94
C ASP A 57 -0.91 -1.68 -4.96
N VAL A 58 -1.02 -2.27 -3.78
CA VAL A 58 -1.79 -1.77 -2.64
C VAL A 58 -0.95 -1.95 -1.37
N CYS A 59 -0.79 -0.91 -0.57
CA CYS A 59 -0.09 -0.94 0.70
C CYS A 59 -0.99 -0.34 1.78
N LEU A 60 -1.29 -1.12 2.81
CA LEU A 60 -1.89 -0.62 4.03
C LEU A 60 -0.80 -0.05 4.96
N LEU A 61 -0.99 1.18 5.39
CA LEU A 61 -0.21 1.82 6.44
C LEU A 61 -0.99 1.75 7.76
N GLN A 62 -0.33 1.29 8.81
CA GLN A 62 -0.85 1.24 10.18
C GLN A 62 -0.07 2.18 11.09
N GLU A 63 -0.69 2.54 12.23
CA GLU A 63 -0.22 3.55 13.17
C GLU A 63 0.02 4.93 12.53
N VAL A 64 -0.85 5.34 11.61
CA VAL A 64 -0.83 6.70 11.07
C VAL A 64 -1.45 7.65 12.09
N ARG A 65 -0.69 8.64 12.56
CA ARG A 65 -1.09 9.67 13.53
C ARG A 65 -0.99 11.05 12.90
N ASP A 66 -1.79 11.29 11.86
CA ASP A 66 -1.77 12.52 11.05
C ASP A 66 -2.94 13.45 11.39
N SER A 67 -2.96 14.00 12.61
CA SER A 67 -4.05 14.88 13.06
C SER A 67 -4.21 16.18 12.26
N LYS A 68 -3.17 16.58 11.52
CA LYS A 68 -3.17 17.77 10.65
C LYS A 68 -3.56 17.44 9.19
N GLN A 69 -3.71 16.16 8.85
CA GLN A 69 -3.98 15.67 7.50
C GLN A 69 -2.95 16.19 6.47
N LYS A 70 -1.66 16.18 6.82
CA LYS A 70 -0.57 16.67 5.95
C LYS A 70 0.46 15.61 5.60
N ALA A 71 0.69 14.64 6.49
CA ALA A 71 1.70 13.61 6.31
C ALA A 71 1.35 12.67 5.15
N ILE A 72 0.08 12.24 5.04
CA ILE A 72 -0.35 11.36 3.94
C ILE A 72 -0.33 12.07 2.58
N PRO A 73 -0.91 13.29 2.42
CA PRO A 73 -0.79 14.02 1.15
C PRO A 73 0.67 14.26 0.71
N LEU A 74 1.57 14.54 1.66
CA LEU A 74 3.00 14.66 1.38
C LEU A 74 3.59 13.32 0.90
N LEU A 75 3.20 12.20 1.52
CA LEU A 75 3.61 10.86 1.07
C LEU A 75 3.19 10.55 -0.36
N ILE A 76 1.94 10.85 -0.71
CA ILE A 76 1.42 10.63 -2.07
C ILE A 76 2.15 11.52 -3.08
N THR A 77 2.39 12.79 -2.73
CA THR A 77 3.15 13.73 -3.58
C THR A 77 4.55 13.19 -3.86
N GLU A 78 5.28 12.74 -2.84
CA GLU A 78 6.63 12.22 -3.01
C GLU A 78 6.68 10.84 -3.69
N LEU A 79 5.68 9.98 -3.48
CA LEU A 79 5.54 8.72 -4.22
C LEU A 79 5.37 8.97 -5.72
N ASN A 80 4.45 9.89 -6.08
CA ASN A 80 4.19 10.27 -7.47
C ASN A 80 5.39 10.96 -8.13
N ARG A 81 6.26 11.61 -7.34
CA ARG A 81 7.54 12.15 -7.83
C ARG A 81 8.62 11.08 -7.99
N HIS A 82 8.66 10.09 -7.10
CA HIS A 82 9.67 9.03 -7.08
C HIS A 82 9.46 8.02 -8.21
N ASP A 83 8.22 7.57 -8.41
CA ASP A 83 7.87 6.49 -9.33
C ASP A 83 7.05 7.04 -10.51
N SER A 84 7.75 7.62 -11.49
CA SER A 84 7.14 8.29 -12.64
C SER A 84 6.31 7.38 -13.55
N GLN A 85 6.40 6.05 -13.37
CA GLN A 85 5.64 5.08 -14.15
C GLN A 85 4.27 4.78 -13.56
N ASN A 86 4.03 5.17 -12.30
CA ASN A 86 2.78 4.91 -11.61
C ASN A 86 2.22 6.19 -11.00
N GLN A 87 0.90 6.24 -10.89
CA GLN A 87 0.22 7.24 -10.07
C GLN A 87 -0.41 6.54 -8.87
N TYR A 88 -0.23 7.15 -7.71
CA TYR A 88 -0.69 6.68 -6.42
C TYR A 88 -1.80 7.59 -5.91
N ASP A 89 -2.77 6.97 -5.25
CA ASP A 89 -3.82 7.61 -4.48
C ASP A 89 -4.04 6.84 -3.17
N TYR A 90 -4.92 7.33 -2.31
CA TYR A 90 -5.20 6.70 -1.03
C TYR A 90 -6.66 6.81 -0.58
N VAL A 91 -7.03 5.89 0.32
CA VAL A 91 -8.22 6.01 1.18
C VAL A 91 -7.80 5.80 2.63
N ALA A 92 -8.39 6.57 3.53
CA ALA A 92 -8.07 6.54 4.94
C ALA A 92 -9.33 6.28 5.78
N SER A 93 -9.16 5.58 6.89
CA SER A 93 -10.17 5.46 7.93
C SER A 93 -10.36 6.78 8.68
N GLU A 94 -11.39 6.80 9.51
CA GLU A 94 -11.49 7.76 10.62
C GLU A 94 -10.29 7.64 11.57
N ARG A 95 -10.13 8.61 12.46
CA ARG A 95 -9.16 8.54 13.56
C ARG A 95 -9.74 7.69 14.69
N LEU A 96 -9.20 6.49 14.86
CA LEU A 96 -9.70 5.45 15.75
C LEU A 96 -8.82 5.33 16.99
N GLY A 97 -9.44 5.08 18.15
CA GLY A 97 -8.75 4.96 19.42
C GLY A 97 -9.64 5.36 20.58
N ARG A 98 -9.55 4.61 21.69
CA ARG A 98 -10.34 4.85 22.92
C ARG A 98 -10.10 6.20 23.57
N THR A 99 -8.95 6.83 23.34
CA THR A 99 -8.62 8.15 23.91
C THR A 99 -8.40 9.19 22.81
N PRO A 100 -8.90 10.43 22.97
CA PRO A 100 -8.72 11.48 21.95
C PRO A 100 -7.25 11.83 21.67
N SER A 101 -6.37 11.66 22.66
CA SER A 101 -4.93 11.96 22.57
C SER A 101 -4.14 10.90 21.81
N TYR A 102 -4.66 9.68 21.71
CA TYR A 102 -4.00 8.56 21.06
C TYR A 102 -4.96 7.87 20.09
N GLN A 103 -5.10 8.51 18.93
CA GLN A 103 -5.85 7.97 17.80
C GLN A 103 -4.94 7.76 16.60
N GLU A 104 -5.25 6.70 15.86
CA GLU A 104 -4.54 6.24 14.66
C GLU A 104 -5.51 6.10 13.48
N GLN A 105 -4.96 6.02 12.28
CA GLN A 105 -5.70 5.75 11.06
C GLN A 105 -5.09 4.55 10.34
N TYR A 106 -5.96 3.83 9.65
CA TYR A 106 -5.59 2.89 8.61
C TYR A 106 -5.63 3.61 7.27
N VAL A 107 -4.55 3.51 6.49
CA VAL A 107 -4.45 4.19 5.20
C VAL A 107 -4.05 3.19 4.12
N PHE A 108 -4.92 2.96 3.15
CA PHE A 108 -4.59 2.20 1.96
C PHE A 108 -4.04 3.15 0.90
N VAL A 109 -2.76 2.99 0.56
CA VAL A 109 -2.11 3.64 -0.59
C VAL A 109 -2.10 2.66 -1.75
N PHE A 110 -2.54 3.06 -2.94
CA PHE A 110 -2.66 2.16 -4.08
C PHE A 110 -2.30 2.82 -5.40
N ARG A 111 -1.87 2.01 -6.37
CA ARG A 111 -1.65 2.46 -7.75
C ARG A 111 -2.97 2.55 -8.48
N ILE A 112 -3.29 3.73 -9.01
CA ILE A 112 -4.53 3.99 -9.78
C ILE A 112 -4.62 3.09 -11.03
N GLY A 113 -3.48 2.78 -11.64
CA GLY A 113 -3.38 1.86 -12.78
C GLY A 113 -3.61 0.38 -12.42
N SER A 114 -3.51 -0.01 -11.15
CA SER A 114 -3.63 -1.41 -10.72
C SER A 114 -5.03 -1.74 -10.19
N VAL A 115 -5.70 -0.81 -9.51
CA VAL A 115 -7.00 -1.02 -8.87
C VAL A 115 -7.96 0.15 -9.06
N THR A 116 -9.24 -0.10 -8.77
CA THR A 116 -10.25 0.94 -8.50
C THR A 116 -10.86 0.67 -7.13
N VAL A 117 -10.95 1.69 -6.28
CA VAL A 117 -11.73 1.60 -5.05
C VAL A 117 -13.20 1.69 -5.43
N THR A 118 -13.98 0.68 -5.04
CA THR A 118 -15.41 0.59 -5.36
C THR A 118 -16.30 0.80 -4.14
N ASP A 119 -15.75 0.65 -2.94
CA ASP A 119 -16.46 0.84 -1.68
C ASP A 119 -15.49 0.90 -0.52
N GLN A 120 -15.96 1.48 0.58
CA GLN A 120 -15.26 1.47 1.86
C GLN A 120 -16.25 1.47 3.02
N TYR A 121 -15.91 0.75 4.09
CA TYR A 121 -16.76 0.63 5.27
C TYR A 121 -15.89 0.58 6.53
N GLN A 122 -16.26 1.37 7.53
CA GLN A 122 -15.69 1.32 8.86
C GLN A 122 -16.61 0.43 9.71
N TYR A 123 -16.08 -0.68 10.22
CA TYR A 123 -16.84 -1.51 11.15
C TYR A 123 -17.21 -0.70 12.38
N LEU A 124 -18.43 -0.89 12.87
CA LEU A 124 -18.96 -0.18 14.03
C LEU A 124 -19.23 -1.20 15.14
N ASP A 125 -18.43 -1.16 16.20
CA ASP A 125 -18.56 -2.04 17.36
C ASP A 125 -19.58 -1.47 18.37
N MET A 126 -20.74 -1.07 17.87
CA MET A 126 -21.78 -0.35 18.63
C MET A 126 -23.15 -1.05 18.58
N LEU A 127 -23.23 -2.28 18.08
CA LEU A 127 -24.50 -3.01 18.06
C LEU A 127 -24.85 -3.49 19.47
N ARG A 128 -26.16 -3.59 19.72
CA ARG A 128 -26.67 -3.97 21.04
C ARG A 128 -26.31 -5.44 21.32
N GLY A 129 -25.39 -5.65 22.26
CA GLY A 129 -24.91 -6.98 22.66
C GLY A 129 -23.50 -7.30 22.18
N ASP A 130 -22.88 -6.42 21.38
CA ASP A 130 -21.47 -6.53 21.04
C ASP A 130 -20.61 -6.13 22.25
N GLU A 131 -19.52 -6.86 22.44
CA GLU A 131 -18.43 -6.45 23.33
C GLU A 131 -17.54 -5.45 22.57
N ASP A 132 -17.02 -4.40 23.23
CA ASP A 132 -15.95 -3.53 22.68
C ASP A 132 -14.68 -4.37 22.47
N ALA A 133 -14.63 -5.03 21.32
CA ALA A 133 -13.64 -6.00 20.89
C ALA A 133 -12.42 -5.31 20.29
N PHE A 134 -12.59 -4.13 19.68
CA PHE A 134 -11.55 -3.44 18.93
C PHE A 134 -11.22 -2.05 19.47
N SER A 135 -9.96 -1.84 19.85
CA SER A 135 -9.47 -0.49 20.22
C SER A 135 -9.38 0.48 19.05
N ARG A 136 -9.23 -0.04 17.83
CA ARG A 136 -9.40 0.66 16.56
C ARG A 136 -10.20 -0.27 15.67
N GLU A 137 -11.39 0.16 15.28
CA GLU A 137 -12.33 -0.69 14.55
C GLU A 137 -11.80 -1.03 13.14
N PRO A 138 -12.09 -2.24 12.63
CA PRO A 138 -11.73 -2.64 11.27
C PRO A 138 -12.11 -1.65 10.17
N PHE A 139 -11.16 -1.30 9.30
CA PHE A 139 -11.41 -0.54 8.08
C PHE A 139 -11.37 -1.46 6.85
N ILE A 140 -12.50 -1.54 6.13
CA ILE A 140 -12.71 -2.43 5.01
C ILE A 140 -12.73 -1.62 3.71
N VAL A 141 -11.95 -2.05 2.72
CA VAL A 141 -11.91 -1.42 1.39
C VAL A 141 -12.15 -2.48 0.32
N ARG A 142 -13.13 -2.25 -0.55
CA ARG A 142 -13.42 -3.10 -1.71
C ARG A 142 -12.74 -2.57 -2.96
N LEU A 143 -11.84 -3.36 -3.51
CA LEU A 143 -11.03 -3.02 -4.67
C LEU A 143 -11.40 -3.90 -5.87
N HIS A 144 -11.47 -3.30 -7.04
CA HIS A 144 -11.53 -4.03 -8.31
C HIS A 144 -10.16 -4.00 -8.97
N THR A 145 -9.56 -5.19 -9.19
CA THR A 145 -8.24 -5.30 -9.82
C THR A 145 -8.35 -5.21 -11.35
N ARG A 146 -7.59 -4.30 -11.96
CA ARG A 146 -7.63 -4.10 -13.42
C ARG A 146 -6.89 -5.20 -14.19
N LYS A 147 -5.93 -5.87 -13.53
CA LYS A 147 -4.99 -6.82 -14.16
C LYS A 147 -5.55 -8.24 -14.31
N THR A 148 -6.41 -8.68 -13.38
CA THR A 148 -6.99 -10.03 -13.36
C THR A 148 -8.52 -10.02 -13.43
N GLY A 149 -9.16 -8.84 -13.54
CA GLY A 149 -10.61 -8.69 -13.59
C GLY A 149 -11.35 -9.18 -12.34
N SER A 150 -10.63 -9.37 -11.23
CA SER A 150 -11.16 -9.94 -9.99
C SER A 150 -11.45 -8.84 -8.98
N THR A 151 -12.54 -9.00 -8.22
CA THR A 151 -12.82 -8.16 -7.05
C THR A 151 -12.04 -8.70 -5.85
N ALA A 152 -11.29 -7.84 -5.18
CA ALA A 152 -10.59 -8.13 -3.93
C ALA A 152 -11.17 -7.27 -2.81
N VAL A 153 -11.59 -7.90 -1.71
CA VAL A 153 -11.98 -7.20 -0.48
C VAL A 153 -10.80 -7.28 0.48
N ILE A 154 -10.30 -6.12 0.92
CA ILE A 154 -9.27 -6.08 1.97
C ILE A 154 -9.95 -5.69 3.27
N ILE A 155 -9.85 -6.59 4.25
CA ILE A 155 -10.32 -6.40 5.63
C ILE A 155 -9.09 -6.27 6.50
N LEU A 156 -9.12 -5.32 7.42
CA LEU A 156 -8.10 -5.18 8.45
C LEU A 156 -8.71 -5.43 9.83
N LEU A 157 -8.05 -6.26 10.65
CA LEU A 157 -8.45 -6.61 12.01
C LEU A 157 -7.68 -5.81 13.05
#